data_AF-A0A816FCN9-F1
#
_entry.id   AF-A0A816FCN9-F1
#
_cell.length_a   1.000
_cell.length_b   1.000
_cell.length_c   1.000
_cell.angle_alpha   90.00
_cell.angle_beta   90.00
_cell.angle_gamma   90.00
#
_symmetry.space_group_name_H-M   'P 1'
#
loop_
_entity.id
_entity.type
_entity.pdbx_description
1 polymer ?
#
loop_
_entity_poly.entity_id
_entity_poly.type
_entity_poly.pdbx_seq_one_letter_code
_entity_poly.pdbx_strand_id
1 'polypeptide(L)'
;MKSEDLQKLVLSKYENGESATKIFDDLLGAVSRKTVFNWCKMIRETGSINMSTSPGRPRTIRTKKTIQKIKTRLKRRKRVSSRKLAHELDISRTSVRRILTDDLGLRPCKKIIAPLMTDAQKAKRKTFANWIRTNFKKEDNENPVFRRENV
;
A
#
# COMPACT_ATOMS: atom_id res chain seq x y z
N MET A 1 -22.81 22.79 -2.52
CA MET A 1 -22.73 21.97 -3.74
C MET A 1 -21.33 21.39 -3.84
N LYS A 2 -21.15 20.09 -4.11
CA LYS A 2 -19.79 19.53 -4.23
C LYS A 2 -19.17 20.02 -5.55
N SER A 3 -17.85 20.13 -5.62
CA SER A 3 -17.17 20.64 -6.84
C SER A 3 -17.46 19.79 -8.09
N GLU A 4 -17.73 18.50 -7.90
CA GLU A 4 -18.07 17.57 -8.99
C GLU A 4 -19.46 17.82 -9.60
N ASP A 5 -20.44 18.24 -8.80
CA ASP A 5 -21.80 18.52 -9.27
C ASP A 5 -21.82 19.75 -10.19
N LEU A 6 -21.03 20.77 -9.84
CA LEU A 6 -20.80 21.96 -10.66
C LEU A 6 -20.15 21.62 -12.01
N GLN A 7 -19.17 20.72 -12.01
CA GLN A 7 -18.50 20.30 -13.24
C GLN A 7 -19.45 19.55 -14.17
N LYS A 8 -20.27 18.63 -13.63
CA LYS A 8 -21.31 17.92 -14.41
C LYS A 8 -22.34 18.88 -14.98
N LEU A 9 -22.76 19.88 -14.21
CA LEU A 9 -23.69 20.92 -14.67
C LEU A 9 -23.10 21.75 -15.80
N VAL A 10 -21.82 22.15 -15.69
CA VAL A 10 -21.13 22.88 -16.76
C VAL A 10 -20.99 22.03 -18.02
N LEU A 11 -20.69 20.74 -17.86
CA LEU A 11 -20.58 19.81 -18.99
C LEU A 11 -21.92 19.69 -19.74
N SER A 12 -23.03 19.46 -19.02
CA SER A 12 -24.35 19.33 -19.68
C SER A 12 -24.78 20.63 -20.35
N LYS A 13 -24.52 21.78 -19.73
CA LYS A 13 -24.79 23.10 -20.30
C LYS A 13 -23.97 23.38 -21.56
N TYR A 14 -22.71 22.97 -21.57
CA TYR A 14 -21.84 23.10 -22.72
C TYR A 14 -22.27 22.17 -23.87
N GLU A 15 -22.65 20.93 -23.58
CA GLU A 15 -23.20 19.98 -24.57
C GLU A 15 -24.51 20.49 -25.20
N ASN A 16 -25.32 21.21 -24.43
CA ASN A 16 -26.53 21.89 -24.93
C ASN A 16 -26.23 23.12 -25.82
N GLY A 17 -24.95 23.43 -26.07
CA GLY A 17 -24.52 24.52 -26.96
C GLY A 17 -24.55 25.91 -26.32
N GLU A 18 -24.64 26.00 -24.99
CA GLU A 18 -24.61 27.30 -24.32
C GLU A 18 -23.20 27.93 -24.35
N SER A 19 -23.14 29.25 -24.48
CA SER A 19 -21.87 29.97 -24.47
C SER A 19 -21.27 30.01 -23.07
N ALA A 20 -19.93 30.00 -22.97
CA ALA A 20 -19.22 30.00 -21.69
C ALA A 20 -19.60 31.18 -20.77
N THR A 21 -20.00 32.32 -21.36
CA THR A 21 -20.48 33.50 -20.63
C THR A 21 -21.83 33.22 -19.98
N LYS A 22 -22.77 32.63 -20.74
CA LYS A 22 -24.10 32.26 -20.24
C LYS A 22 -24.00 31.22 -19.13
N ILE A 23 -23.10 30.24 -19.29
CA ILE A 23 -22.83 29.23 -18.26
C ILE A 23 -22.31 29.87 -16.97
N PHE A 24 -21.46 30.90 -17.07
CA PHE A 24 -20.97 31.62 -15.89
C PHE A 24 -22.07 32.42 -15.19
N ASP A 25 -22.93 33.09 -15.95
CA ASP A 25 -24.06 33.86 -15.42
C ASP A 25 -25.09 32.94 -14.73
N ASP A 26 -25.41 31.80 -15.33
CA ASP A 26 -26.29 30.75 -14.76
C ASP A 26 -25.74 30.15 -13.46
N LEU A 27 -24.42 30.19 -13.25
CA LEU A 27 -23.78 29.74 -12.02
C LEU A 27 -23.78 30.77 -10.90
N LEU A 28 -24.36 31.97 -11.12
CA LEU A 28 -24.58 33.02 -10.12
C LEU A 28 -23.34 33.34 -9.25
N GLY A 29 -22.14 33.28 -9.85
CA GLY A 29 -20.89 33.55 -9.14
C GLY A 29 -20.40 32.45 -8.19
N ALA A 30 -21.01 31.25 -8.21
CA ALA A 30 -20.53 30.10 -7.43
C ALA A 30 -19.10 29.66 -7.84
N VAL A 31 -18.67 29.99 -9.06
CA VAL A 31 -17.38 29.63 -9.64
C VAL A 31 -16.78 30.85 -10.34
N SER A 32 -15.47 31.05 -10.26
CA SER A 32 -14.83 32.17 -10.94
C SER A 32 -14.95 32.07 -12.47
N ARG A 33 -15.09 33.21 -13.16
CA ARG A 33 -15.15 33.28 -14.63
C ARG A 33 -13.97 32.54 -15.28
N LYS A 34 -12.76 32.71 -14.74
CA LYS A 34 -11.55 32.03 -15.23
C LYS A 34 -11.66 30.51 -15.19
N THR A 35 -12.26 29.97 -14.13
CA THR A 35 -12.45 28.53 -13.97
C THR A 35 -13.45 27.99 -14.99
N VAL A 36 -14.57 28.67 -15.22
CA VAL A 36 -15.59 28.27 -16.23
C VAL A 36 -14.99 28.25 -17.64
N PHE A 37 -14.22 29.28 -17.99
CA PHE A 37 -13.55 29.34 -19.30
C PHE A 37 -12.49 28.23 -19.45
N ASN A 38 -11.74 27.93 -18.40
CA ASN A 38 -10.80 26.80 -18.41
C ASN A 38 -11.53 25.48 -18.60
N TRP A 39 -12.65 25.24 -17.91
CA TRP A 39 -13.44 24.02 -18.09
C TRP A 39 -13.99 23.90 -19.50
N CYS A 40 -14.58 24.96 -20.06
CA CYS A 40 -15.05 24.96 -21.45
C CYS A 40 -13.91 24.67 -22.44
N LYS A 41 -12.71 25.21 -22.20
CA LYS A 41 -11.51 24.91 -23.00
C LYS A 41 -11.13 23.43 -22.90
N MET A 42 -11.14 22.85 -21.69
CA MET A 42 -10.83 21.44 -21.47
C MET A 42 -11.85 20.50 -22.11
N ILE A 43 -13.14 20.84 -22.05
CA ILE A 43 -14.20 20.08 -22.73
C ILE A 43 -13.97 20.08 -24.24
N ARG A 44 -13.62 21.24 -24.82
CA ARG A 44 -13.31 21.34 -26.25
C ARG A 44 -12.09 20.51 -26.67
N GLU A 45 -11.07 20.43 -25.83
CA GLU A 45 -9.80 19.74 -26.15
C GLU A 45 -9.81 18.24 -25.83
N THR A 46 -10.44 17.84 -24.73
CA THR A 46 -10.36 16.47 -24.16
C THR A 46 -11.72 15.78 -24.07
N GLY A 47 -12.84 16.52 -24.19
CA GLY A 47 -14.20 16.00 -24.02
C GLY A 47 -14.64 15.86 -22.56
N SER A 48 -13.78 16.18 -21.58
CA SER A 48 -14.13 16.12 -20.15
C SER A 48 -13.35 17.14 -19.31
N ILE A 49 -13.91 17.47 -18.14
CA ILE A 49 -13.28 18.36 -17.16
C ILE A 49 -12.35 17.54 -16.26
N ASN A 50 -11.12 17.28 -16.70
CA ASN A 50 -10.13 16.52 -15.93
C ASN A 50 -9.20 17.43 -15.13
N MET A 51 -9.63 17.89 -13.96
CA MET A 51 -8.78 18.61 -12.99
C MET A 51 -7.82 17.64 -12.27
N SER A 52 -7.00 16.91 -13.03
CA SER A 52 -5.99 16.04 -12.42
C SER A 52 -5.01 16.92 -11.61
N THR A 53 -4.80 16.55 -10.35
CA THR A 53 -3.74 17.16 -9.55
C THR A 53 -2.41 16.92 -10.26
N SER A 54 -1.56 17.94 -10.35
CA SER A 54 -0.22 17.78 -10.90
C SER A 54 0.45 16.59 -10.22
N PRO A 55 1.08 15.66 -10.97
CA PRO A 55 1.69 14.45 -10.43
C PRO A 55 2.80 14.73 -9.40
N GLY A 56 3.16 16.00 -9.20
CA GLY A 56 4.16 16.46 -8.24
C GLY A 56 5.57 16.23 -8.77
N ARG A 57 6.55 16.38 -7.88
CA ARG A 57 7.96 16.17 -8.24
C ARG A 57 8.21 14.70 -8.58
N PRO A 58 8.85 14.38 -9.73
CA PRO A 58 9.16 13.01 -10.08
C PRO A 58 10.10 12.38 -9.05
N ARG A 59 9.85 11.11 -8.72
CA ARG A 59 10.67 10.36 -7.77
C ARG A 59 11.91 9.81 -8.48
N THR A 60 13.10 10.29 -8.12
CA THR A 60 14.36 9.88 -8.76
C THR A 60 14.77 8.44 -8.41
N ILE A 61 14.58 8.02 -7.16
CA ILE A 61 15.13 6.74 -6.65
C ILE A 61 14.07 5.61 -6.63
N ARG A 62 12.82 5.92 -6.22
CA ARG A 62 11.72 4.95 -6.11
C ARG A 62 11.03 4.70 -7.45
N THR A 63 11.81 4.31 -8.46
CA THR A 63 11.27 3.91 -9.76
C THR A 63 10.86 2.44 -9.73
N LYS A 64 9.92 2.04 -10.61
CA LYS A 64 9.48 0.64 -10.75
C LYS A 64 10.67 -0.31 -10.99
N LYS A 65 11.67 0.14 -11.75
CA LYS A 65 12.92 -0.60 -12.02
C LYS A 65 13.68 -0.92 -10.73
N THR A 66 13.88 0.07 -9.86
CA THR A 66 14.58 -0.09 -8.58
C THR A 66 13.82 -1.02 -7.64
N ILE A 67 12.50 -0.87 -7.56
CA ILE A 67 11.63 -1.74 -6.75
C ILE A 67 11.77 -3.20 -7.20
N GLN A 68 11.75 -3.44 -8.52
CA GLN A 68 11.90 -4.79 -9.05
C GLN A 68 13.29 -5.38 -8.78
N LYS A 69 14.36 -4.58 -8.88
CA LYS A 69 15.72 -5.02 -8.49
C LYS A 69 15.77 -5.49 -7.05
N ILE A 70 15.20 -4.71 -6.12
CA ILE A 70 15.12 -5.06 -4.70
C ILE A 70 14.30 -6.34 -4.50
N LYS A 71 13.15 -6.45 -5.17
CA LYS A 71 12.28 -7.63 -5.10
C LYS A 71 13.00 -8.90 -5.54
N THR A 72 13.71 -8.85 -6.68
CA THR A 72 14.53 -9.97 -7.17
C THR A 72 15.66 -10.30 -6.21
N ARG A 73 16.31 -9.28 -5.63
CA ARG A 73 17.40 -9.46 -4.66
C ARG A 73 16.94 -10.15 -3.39
N LEU A 74 15.75 -9.80 -2.88
CA LEU A 74 15.12 -10.42 -1.71
C LEU A 74 14.66 -11.86 -1.98
N LYS A 75 14.18 -12.15 -3.19
CA LYS A 75 13.85 -13.54 -3.60
C LYS A 75 15.08 -14.45 -3.55
N ARG A 76 16.24 -13.97 -4.01
CA ARG A 76 17.50 -14.74 -4.00
C ARG A 76 18.00 -15.02 -2.59
N ARG A 77 17.93 -14.05 -1.67
CA ARG A 77 18.28 -14.26 -0.25
C ARG A 77 17.26 -13.55 0.62
N LYS A 78 16.44 -14.31 1.36
CA LYS A 78 15.39 -13.75 2.24
C LYS A 78 15.94 -13.00 3.47
N ARG A 79 17.21 -13.23 3.84
CA ARG A 79 17.83 -12.69 5.06
C ARG A 79 18.88 -11.62 4.70
N VAL A 80 18.46 -10.42 4.34
CA VAL A 80 19.37 -9.30 4.02
C VAL A 80 18.98 -8.07 4.86
N SER A 81 19.97 -7.39 5.44
CA SER A 81 19.75 -6.15 6.18
C SER A 81 19.56 -4.98 5.21
N SER A 82 18.80 -3.96 5.64
CA SER A 82 18.62 -2.73 4.84
C SER A 82 19.94 -2.02 4.56
N ARG A 83 20.91 -2.07 5.48
CA ARG A 83 22.28 -1.54 5.26
C ARG A 83 22.98 -2.25 4.11
N LYS A 84 22.95 -3.58 4.11
CA LYS A 84 23.61 -4.37 3.06
C LYS A 84 22.94 -4.13 1.70
N LEU A 85 21.62 -4.05 1.69
CA LEU A 85 20.87 -3.77 0.46
C LEU A 85 21.15 -2.37 -0.10
N ALA A 86 21.30 -1.38 0.79
CA ALA A 86 21.69 -0.01 0.43
C ALA A 86 23.08 0.04 -0.21
N HIS A 87 24.06 -0.63 0.40
CA HIS A 87 25.42 -0.70 -0.14
C HIS A 87 25.49 -1.48 -1.46
N GLU A 88 24.78 -2.61 -1.58
CA GLU A 88 24.81 -3.42 -2.81
C GLU A 88 24.15 -2.72 -4.02
N LEU A 89 23.18 -1.84 -3.77
CA LEU A 89 22.42 -1.17 -4.83
C LEU A 89 22.80 0.30 -5.02
N ASP A 90 23.74 0.81 -4.23
CA ASP A 90 24.13 2.22 -4.16
C ASP A 90 22.93 3.17 -3.96
N ILE A 91 22.09 2.84 -2.99
CA ILE A 91 20.89 3.61 -2.65
C ILE A 91 20.96 4.00 -1.19
N SER A 92 20.47 5.20 -0.87
CA SER A 92 20.36 5.64 0.53
C SER A 92 19.55 4.63 1.37
N ARG A 93 19.99 4.44 2.62
CA ARG A 93 19.31 3.54 3.57
C ARG A 93 17.85 3.93 3.82
N THR A 94 17.54 5.23 3.80
CA THR A 94 16.19 5.74 4.00
C THR A 94 15.29 5.38 2.82
N SER A 95 15.77 5.55 1.58
CA SER A 95 15.04 5.15 0.38
C SER A 95 14.78 3.64 0.36
N VAL A 96 15.80 2.82 0.68
CA VAL A 96 15.62 1.37 0.81
C VAL A 96 14.55 1.02 1.85
N ARG A 97 14.62 1.61 3.05
CA ARG A 97 13.62 1.37 4.10
C ARG A 97 12.22 1.67 3.59
N ARG A 98 12.03 2.84 2.97
CA ARG A 98 10.72 3.25 2.48
C ARG A 98 10.21 2.34 1.34
N ILE A 99 11.09 1.88 0.45
CA ILE A 99 10.71 0.89 -0.59
C ILE A 99 10.25 -0.42 0.06
N LEU A 100 10.99 -0.90 1.07
CA LEU A 100 10.62 -2.12 1.77
C LEU A 100 9.27 -1.99 2.49
N THR A 101 9.03 -0.87 3.19
CA THR A 101 7.81 -0.68 4.00
C THR A 101 6.61 -0.26 3.16
N ASP A 102 6.73 0.80 2.34
CA ASP A 102 5.56 1.42 1.70
C ASP A 102 5.29 0.85 0.30
N ASP A 103 6.30 0.46 -0.48
CA ASP A 103 6.07 -0.13 -1.81
C ASP A 103 5.86 -1.65 -1.75
N LEU A 104 6.64 -2.35 -0.91
CA LEU A 104 6.61 -3.81 -0.83
C LEU A 104 5.81 -4.35 0.37
N GLY A 105 5.38 -3.49 1.30
CA GLY A 105 4.60 -3.91 2.47
C GLY A 105 5.37 -4.81 3.45
N LEU A 106 6.70 -4.84 3.38
CA LEU A 106 7.52 -5.75 4.17
C LEU A 106 7.80 -5.16 5.55
N ARG A 107 7.61 -5.98 6.58
CA ARG A 107 7.97 -5.66 7.95
C ARG A 107 9.30 -6.32 8.33
N PRO A 108 10.14 -5.67 9.14
CA PRO A 108 11.35 -6.30 9.67
C PRO A 108 10.98 -7.54 10.50
N CYS A 109 11.57 -8.70 10.17
CA CYS A 109 11.42 -9.88 11.00
C CYS A 109 12.44 -9.84 12.15
N LYS A 110 11.95 -9.85 13.41
CA LYS A 110 12.80 -10.09 14.58
C LYS A 110 13.09 -11.59 14.64
N LYS A 111 14.37 -11.97 14.68
CA LYS A 111 14.74 -13.38 14.90
C LYS A 111 14.61 -13.68 16.39
N ILE A 112 13.82 -14.70 16.73
CA ILE A 112 13.84 -15.31 18.05
C ILE A 112 14.81 -16.48 17.95
N ILE A 113 15.85 -16.48 18.79
CA ILE A 113 16.80 -17.59 18.87
C ILE A 113 16.15 -18.63 19.78
N ALA A 114 15.99 -19.84 19.25
CA ALA A 114 15.53 -20.99 20.01
C ALA A 114 16.65 -22.04 20.03
N PRO A 115 16.67 -22.94 21.03
CA PRO A 115 17.60 -24.06 21.05
C PRO A 115 17.53 -24.87 19.76
N LEU A 116 18.69 -25.29 19.24
CA LEU A 116 18.75 -26.16 18.09
C LEU A 116 18.15 -27.53 18.46
N MET A 117 17.07 -27.91 17.77
CA MET A 117 16.43 -29.21 17.99
C MET A 117 17.07 -30.29 17.13
N THR A 118 17.45 -31.39 17.76
CA THR A 118 17.85 -32.63 17.08
C THR A 118 16.67 -33.27 16.37
N ASP A 119 16.92 -34.10 15.35
CA ASP A 119 15.85 -34.73 14.58
C ASP A 119 15.02 -35.72 15.42
N ALA A 120 15.66 -36.41 16.37
CA ALA A 120 14.97 -37.23 17.36
C ALA A 120 14.00 -36.40 18.24
N GLN A 121 14.41 -35.21 18.69
CA GLN A 121 13.53 -34.32 19.44
C GLN A 121 12.35 -33.82 18.59
N LYS A 122 12.57 -33.51 17.31
CA LYS A 122 11.48 -33.13 16.39
C LYS A 122 10.47 -34.26 16.22
N ALA A 123 10.94 -35.50 16.06
CA ALA A 123 10.07 -36.67 15.94
C ALA A 123 9.20 -36.85 17.18
N LYS A 124 9.81 -36.83 18.39
CA LYS A 124 9.09 -36.93 19.68
C LYS A 124 8.04 -35.82 19.85
N ARG A 125 8.38 -34.59 19.47
CA ARG A 125 7.42 -33.47 19.54
C ARG A 125 6.25 -33.65 18.58
N LYS A 126 6.50 -34.18 17.38
CA LYS A 126 5.46 -34.44 16.38
C LYS A 126 4.52 -35.56 16.82
N THR A 127 5.06 -36.65 17.37
CA THR A 127 4.24 -37.76 17.89
C THR A 127 3.36 -37.29 19.05
N PHE A 128 3.91 -36.54 19.99
CA PHE A 128 3.15 -35.96 21.11
C PHE A 128 2.07 -34.98 20.65
N ALA A 129 2.38 -34.07 19.71
CA ALA A 129 1.40 -33.14 19.17
C ALA A 129 0.24 -33.85 18.45
N ASN A 130 0.54 -34.90 17.69
CA ASN A 130 -0.47 -35.72 17.04
C ASN A 130 -1.34 -36.46 18.06
N TRP A 131 -0.73 -37.01 19.11
CA TRP A 131 -1.43 -37.68 20.20
C TRP A 131 -2.36 -36.73 20.96
N ILE A 132 -1.92 -35.50 21.27
CA ILE A 132 -2.80 -34.49 21.88
C ILE A 132 -3.95 -34.16 20.92
N ARG A 133 -3.68 -33.96 19.64
CA ARG A 133 -4.73 -33.63 18.66
C ARG A 133 -5.82 -34.70 18.58
N THR A 134 -5.48 -35.98 18.75
CA THR A 134 -6.45 -37.09 18.68
C THR A 134 -7.18 -37.34 20.00
N ASN A 135 -6.49 -37.21 21.13
CA ASN A 135 -7.02 -37.62 22.44
C ASN A 135 -7.57 -36.45 23.27
N PHE A 136 -7.16 -35.21 22.98
CA PHE A 136 -7.59 -34.04 23.73
C PHE A 136 -8.92 -33.50 23.16
N LYS A 137 -10.04 -34.00 23.68
CA LYS A 137 -11.39 -33.47 23.41
C LYS A 137 -11.75 -32.42 24.46
N LYS A 138 -12.40 -31.33 24.04
CA LYS A 138 -12.72 -30.18 24.90
C LYS A 138 -13.76 -30.49 25.99
N GLU A 139 -14.53 -31.56 25.81
CA GLU A 139 -15.67 -31.93 26.65
C GLU A 139 -15.29 -32.75 27.89
N ASP A 140 -14.08 -33.32 27.94
CA ASP A 140 -13.68 -34.30 28.97
C ASP A 140 -12.76 -33.75 30.08
N ASN A 141 -12.42 -32.46 30.13
CA ASN A 141 -11.40 -31.96 31.08
C ASN A 141 -11.85 -30.79 31.94
N GLU A 142 -12.01 -31.07 33.23
CA GLU A 142 -11.73 -30.15 34.33
C GLU A 142 -10.30 -29.57 34.15
N ASN A 143 -10.15 -28.27 34.44
CA ASN A 143 -8.98 -27.43 34.15
C ASN A 143 -7.60 -28.13 34.28
N PRO A 144 -6.85 -28.37 33.18
CA PRO A 144 -5.49 -28.88 33.27
C PRO A 144 -4.57 -27.84 33.92
N VAL A 145 -4.06 -28.15 35.11
CA VAL A 145 -3.14 -27.28 35.86
C VAL A 145 -1.71 -27.49 35.34
N PHE A 146 -1.20 -26.51 34.60
CA PHE A 146 0.21 -26.49 34.18
C PHE A 146 1.06 -25.70 35.17
N ARG A 147 1.94 -26.38 35.90
CA ARG A 147 2.96 -25.73 36.72
C ARG A 147 4.25 -25.58 35.91
N ARG A 148 4.80 -24.36 35.88
CA ARG A 148 6.16 -24.08 35.39
C ARG A 148 6.91 -23.37 36.49
N GLU A 149 8.07 -23.91 36.84
CA GLU A 149 9.05 -23.26 37.70
C GLU A 149 10.03 -22.52 36.79
N ASN A 150 10.16 -21.21 36.99
CA ASN A 150 11.13 -20.40 36.27
C ASN A 150 12.42 -20.43 37.08
N VAL A 151 13.46 -21.08 36.55
CA VAL A 151 14.84 -21.02 37.04
C VAL A 151 15.62 -19.99 36.25
#